data_AF-A0A812XEW9-F1
#
_entry.id   AF-A0A812XEW9-F1
#
_cell.length_a   1.000
_cell.length_b   1.000
_cell.length_c   1.000
_cell.angle_alpha   90.00
_cell.angle_beta   90.00
_cell.angle_gamma   90.00
#
_symmetry.space_group_name_H-M   'P 1'
#
loop_
_entity.id
_entity.type
_entity.pdbx_description
1 polymer ?
#
loop_
_entity_poly.entity_id
_entity_poly.type
_entity_poly.pdbx_seq_one_letter_code
_entity_poly.pdbx_strand_id
1 'polypeptide(L)'
;MATRQRDVIQLVASECNSFAERFFAEHRRHFEELSSDDVGSAEQKAEWFQIFKRFEAEAELTVQNALMLWGAVQAKTFEQEFIEAAMQSDALNDYLSLTEYPMFVKRMWREIQQKRERDAKLGEDRVTSPKFRRQTSNRPTTPLEDSMLSERLAALDQRLAEIETERNALLLERRHLVGRDVMPDTSETLKREINLQRYREEIGLD
;
A
#
# COMPACT_ATOMS: atom_id res chain seq x y z
N MET A 1 22.79 -14.82 -9.86
CA MET A 1 21.40 -14.71 -10.33
C MET A 1 20.45 -14.44 -9.18
N ALA A 2 20.55 -15.13 -8.04
CA ALA A 2 19.72 -14.90 -6.83
C ALA A 2 19.65 -13.45 -6.30
N THR A 3 20.73 -12.67 -6.39
CA THR A 3 20.75 -11.25 -5.96
C THR A 3 19.78 -10.39 -6.77
N ARG A 4 19.70 -10.61 -8.09
CA ARG A 4 18.82 -9.83 -8.99
C ARG A 4 17.34 -10.06 -8.69
N GLN A 5 16.96 -11.29 -8.35
CA GLN A 5 15.56 -11.63 -8.03
C GLN A 5 15.14 -11.10 -6.66
N ARG A 6 16.04 -11.08 -5.67
CA ARG A 6 15.79 -10.40 -4.39
C ARG A 6 15.56 -8.91 -4.58
N ASP A 7 16.35 -8.25 -5.44
CA ASP A 7 16.15 -6.83 -5.76
C ASP A 7 14.80 -6.59 -6.43
N VAL A 8 14.38 -7.47 -7.35
CA VAL A 8 13.06 -7.43 -7.99
C VAL A 8 11.93 -7.54 -6.98
N ILE A 9 12.02 -8.44 -5.99
CA ILE A 9 10.99 -8.57 -4.94
C ILE A 9 10.88 -7.32 -4.10
N GLN A 10 12.01 -6.69 -3.75
CA GLN A 10 12.00 -5.44 -3.00
C GLN A 10 11.32 -4.32 -3.80
N LEU A 11 11.53 -4.27 -5.12
CA LEU A 11 10.90 -3.29 -6.00
C LEU A 11 9.38 -3.55 -6.13
N VAL A 12 8.98 -4.79 -6.35
CA VAL A 12 7.56 -5.19 -6.39
C VAL A 12 6.88 -4.87 -5.05
N ALA A 13 7.51 -5.23 -3.93
CA ALA A 13 7.01 -4.93 -2.59
C ALA A 13 6.91 -3.42 -2.34
N SER A 14 7.90 -2.64 -2.78
CA SER A 14 7.87 -1.18 -2.66
C SER A 14 6.70 -0.56 -3.42
N GLU A 15 6.41 -1.01 -4.65
CA GLU A 15 5.27 -0.52 -5.42
C GLU A 15 3.94 -0.85 -4.74
N CYS A 16 3.78 -2.09 -4.30
CA CYS A 16 2.59 -2.55 -3.58
C CYS A 16 2.39 -1.77 -2.26
N ASN A 17 3.43 -1.62 -1.46
CA ASN A 17 3.36 -0.89 -0.20
C ASN A 17 3.07 0.60 -0.41
N SER A 18 3.66 1.23 -1.45
CA SER A 18 3.38 2.63 -1.81
C SER A 18 1.92 2.83 -2.25
N PHE A 19 1.33 1.86 -2.95
CA PHE A 19 -0.11 1.87 -3.25
C PHE A 19 -0.94 1.78 -1.96
N ALA A 20 -0.64 0.80 -1.10
CA ALA A 20 -1.36 0.61 0.16
C ALA A 20 -1.33 1.89 1.00
N GLU A 21 -0.16 2.46 1.27
CA GLU A 21 0.01 3.69 2.05
C GLU A 21 -0.87 4.84 1.52
N ARG A 22 -0.90 5.05 0.20
CA ARG A 22 -1.73 6.08 -0.43
C ARG A 22 -3.22 5.78 -0.25
N PHE A 23 -3.63 4.53 -0.49
CA PHE A 23 -5.02 4.11 -0.33
C PHE A 23 -5.53 4.32 1.10
N PHE A 24 -4.74 3.90 2.10
CA PHE A 24 -5.07 4.10 3.52
C PHE A 24 -5.15 5.60 3.85
N ALA A 25 -4.21 6.42 3.39
CA ALA A 25 -4.19 7.85 3.64
C ALA A 25 -5.41 8.59 3.05
N GLU A 26 -5.87 8.18 1.86
CA GLU A 26 -7.06 8.73 1.20
C GLU A 26 -8.35 8.37 1.93
N HIS A 27 -8.49 7.09 2.31
CA HIS A 27 -9.74 6.55 2.84
C HIS A 27 -9.87 6.64 4.36
N ARG A 28 -8.81 6.96 5.11
CA ARG A 28 -8.80 7.04 6.58
C ARG A 28 -9.96 7.84 7.20
N ARG A 29 -10.42 8.89 6.52
CA ARG A 29 -11.51 9.76 7.00
C ARG A 29 -12.82 9.00 7.23
N HIS A 30 -13.06 7.94 6.47
CA HIS A 30 -14.27 7.12 6.57
C HIS A 30 -14.24 6.21 7.80
N PHE A 31 -13.06 6.03 8.40
CA PHE A 31 -12.81 5.13 9.52
C PHE A 31 -12.50 5.89 10.82
N GLU A 32 -12.75 7.21 10.90
CA GLU A 32 -12.41 8.00 12.10
C GLU A 32 -13.11 7.52 13.38
N GLU A 33 -14.26 6.87 13.25
CA GLU A 33 -15.00 6.25 14.36
C GLU A 33 -14.47 4.86 14.75
N LEU A 34 -13.52 4.30 14.00
CA LEU A 34 -12.92 3.01 14.32
C LEU A 34 -12.19 3.12 15.67
N SER A 35 -12.72 2.42 16.67
CA SER A 35 -12.26 2.46 18.05
C SER A 35 -11.34 1.28 18.37
N SER A 36 -11.53 0.13 17.70
CA SER A 36 -10.80 -1.13 17.91
C SER A 36 -10.30 -1.71 16.58
N ASP A 37 -9.27 -2.55 16.65
CA ASP A 37 -8.83 -3.40 15.53
C ASP A 37 -9.61 -4.73 15.44
N ASP A 38 -10.53 -4.98 16.37
CA ASP A 38 -11.39 -6.17 16.39
C ASP A 38 -12.54 -6.08 15.39
N VAL A 39 -12.47 -6.93 14.37
CA VAL A 39 -13.47 -7.06 13.32
C VAL A 39 -14.80 -7.60 13.86
N GLY A 40 -14.77 -8.36 14.95
CA GLY A 40 -15.95 -8.95 15.59
C GLY A 40 -16.80 -7.96 16.39
N SER A 41 -16.36 -6.71 16.53
CA SER A 41 -17.12 -5.66 17.20
C SER A 41 -18.40 -5.30 16.42
N ALA A 42 -19.50 -5.07 17.14
CA ALA A 42 -20.83 -4.87 16.57
C ALA A 42 -21.00 -3.58 15.71
N GLU A 43 -19.97 -2.71 15.66
CA GLU A 43 -20.00 -1.40 15.01
C GLU A 43 -19.27 -1.39 13.65
N GLN A 44 -19.37 -2.48 12.89
CA GLN A 44 -18.85 -2.57 11.53
C GLN A 44 -19.75 -1.81 10.55
N LYS A 45 -19.30 -0.65 10.06
CA LYS A 45 -20.06 0.11 9.05
C LYS A 45 -20.00 -0.60 7.68
N ALA A 46 -21.13 -0.67 6.99
CA ALA A 46 -21.20 -1.24 5.63
C ALA A 46 -20.26 -0.52 4.63
N GLU A 47 -20.05 0.79 4.81
CA GLU A 47 -19.13 1.60 4.02
C GLU A 47 -17.67 1.09 4.09
N TRP A 48 -17.24 0.59 5.25
CA TRP A 48 -15.89 0.07 5.44
C TRP A 48 -15.62 -1.16 4.59
N PHE A 49 -16.61 -2.07 4.55
CA PHE A 49 -16.53 -3.25 3.71
C PHE A 49 -16.55 -2.91 2.22
N GLN A 50 -17.31 -1.88 1.81
CA GLN A 50 -17.29 -1.40 0.43
C GLN A 50 -15.93 -0.83 0.04
N ILE A 51 -15.29 -0.05 0.92
CA ILE A 51 -13.94 0.48 0.70
C ILE A 51 -12.93 -0.67 0.63
N PHE A 52 -13.05 -1.68 1.49
CA PHE A 52 -12.22 -2.87 1.42
C PHE A 52 -12.38 -3.62 0.08
N LYS A 53 -13.60 -3.76 -0.44
CA LYS A 53 -13.81 -4.37 -1.77
C LYS A 53 -13.17 -3.58 -2.91
N ARG A 54 -13.08 -2.26 -2.80
CA ARG A 54 -12.32 -1.43 -3.75
C ARG A 54 -10.82 -1.66 -3.60
N PHE A 55 -10.33 -1.68 -2.35
CA PHE A 55 -8.94 -2.01 -2.06
C PHE A 55 -8.54 -3.35 -2.67
N GLU A 56 -9.33 -4.41 -2.48
CA GLU A 56 -9.06 -5.74 -3.00
C GLU A 56 -8.89 -5.73 -4.53
N ALA A 57 -9.78 -5.07 -5.26
CA ALA A 57 -9.71 -4.96 -6.71
C ALA A 57 -8.49 -4.14 -7.19
N GLU A 58 -8.20 -3.01 -6.55
CA GLU A 58 -7.06 -2.16 -6.91
C GLU A 58 -5.71 -2.77 -6.49
N ALA A 59 -5.69 -3.49 -5.37
CA ALA A 59 -4.53 -4.20 -4.87
C ALA A 59 -4.12 -5.33 -5.82
N GLU A 60 -5.10 -6.06 -6.35
CA GLU A 60 -4.91 -7.11 -7.34
C GLU A 60 -4.32 -6.54 -8.65
N LEU A 61 -4.87 -5.43 -9.14
CA LEU A 61 -4.34 -4.71 -10.30
C LEU A 61 -2.89 -4.27 -10.08
N THR A 62 -2.60 -3.73 -8.90
CA THR A 62 -1.27 -3.23 -8.52
C THR A 62 -0.24 -4.36 -8.52
N VAL A 63 -0.54 -5.50 -7.89
CA VAL A 63 0.34 -6.67 -7.87
C VAL A 63 0.63 -7.16 -9.29
N GLN A 64 -0.41 -7.33 -10.11
CA GLN A 64 -0.23 -7.75 -11.49
C GLN A 64 0.62 -6.77 -12.30
N ASN A 65 0.45 -5.47 -12.08
CA ASN A 65 1.21 -4.43 -12.77
C ASN A 65 2.68 -4.45 -12.35
N ALA A 66 2.96 -4.52 -11.05
CA ALA A 66 4.31 -4.57 -10.51
C ALA A 66 5.04 -5.83 -10.99
N LEU A 67 4.41 -7.00 -10.89
CA LEU A 67 4.99 -8.26 -11.37
C LEU A 67 5.29 -8.25 -12.87
N MET A 68 4.38 -7.69 -13.68
CA MET A 68 4.59 -7.58 -15.13
C MET A 68 5.68 -6.57 -15.48
N LEU A 69 5.73 -5.43 -14.80
CA LEU A 69 6.73 -4.38 -15.01
C LEU A 69 8.15 -4.90 -14.77
N TRP A 70 8.31 -5.69 -13.70
CA TRP A 70 9.60 -6.25 -13.32
C TRP A 70 9.89 -7.63 -13.94
N GLY A 71 9.01 -8.13 -14.81
CA GLY A 71 9.21 -9.39 -15.54
C GLY A 71 9.02 -10.65 -14.69
N ALA A 72 8.47 -10.56 -13.48
CA ALA A 72 8.28 -11.68 -12.55
C ALA A 72 7.14 -12.65 -12.97
N VAL A 73 6.34 -12.27 -13.97
CA VAL A 73 5.27 -13.11 -14.54
C VAL A 73 5.43 -13.24 -16.04
N GLN A 74 5.49 -14.49 -16.52
CA GLN A 74 5.43 -14.82 -17.94
C GLN A 74 4.19 -15.68 -18.21
N ALA A 75 3.36 -15.26 -19.16
CA ALA A 75 2.28 -16.07 -19.74
C ALA A 75 1.39 -16.86 -18.74
N LYS A 76 1.08 -16.25 -17.57
CA LYS A 76 0.23 -16.80 -16.48
C LYS A 76 0.93 -17.71 -15.47
N THR A 77 2.25 -17.80 -15.47
CA THR A 77 3.05 -18.48 -14.45
C THR A 77 4.11 -17.54 -13.86
N PHE A 78 4.42 -17.72 -12.57
CA PHE A 78 5.51 -17.01 -11.91
C PHE A 78 6.85 -17.64 -12.28
N GLU A 79 7.91 -16.83 -12.34
CA GLU A 79 9.25 -17.37 -12.47
C GLU A 79 9.62 -18.13 -11.18
N GLN A 80 10.13 -19.35 -11.31
CA GLN A 80 10.45 -20.19 -10.16
C GLN A 80 11.49 -19.53 -9.24
N GLU A 81 12.50 -18.87 -9.81
CA GLU A 81 13.49 -18.10 -9.04
C GLU A 81 12.86 -16.93 -8.26
N PHE A 82 11.77 -16.35 -8.78
CA PHE A 82 11.04 -15.29 -8.10
C PHE A 82 10.25 -15.86 -6.92
N ILE A 83 9.59 -17.02 -7.08
CA ILE A 83 8.89 -17.70 -5.98
C ILE A 83 9.86 -18.10 -4.86
N GLU A 84 10.99 -18.70 -5.20
CA GLU A 84 12.04 -19.06 -4.23
C GLU A 84 12.56 -17.84 -3.47
N ALA A 85 12.82 -16.74 -4.17
CA ALA A 85 13.26 -15.51 -3.52
C ALA A 85 12.15 -14.86 -2.68
N ALA A 86 10.87 -15.00 -3.08
CA ALA A 86 9.72 -14.48 -2.34
C ALA A 86 9.46 -15.30 -1.07
N MET A 87 9.71 -16.61 -1.08
CA MET A 87 9.66 -17.43 0.13
C MET A 87 10.68 -16.98 1.17
N GLN A 88 11.88 -16.64 0.73
CA GLN A 88 13.00 -16.19 1.56
C GLN A 88 12.86 -14.72 2.01
N SER A 89 11.90 -13.98 1.46
CA SER A 89 11.73 -12.56 1.69
C SER A 89 10.33 -12.25 2.22
N ASP A 90 10.24 -11.76 3.45
CA ASP A 90 8.96 -11.35 4.04
C ASP A 90 8.37 -10.06 3.43
N ALA A 91 9.07 -9.43 2.48
CA ALA A 91 8.72 -8.12 1.93
C ALA A 91 7.31 -8.01 1.33
N LEU A 92 6.77 -9.10 0.77
CA LEU A 92 5.42 -9.12 0.19
C LEU A 92 4.33 -9.62 1.15
N ASN A 93 4.70 -10.29 2.24
CA ASN A 93 3.75 -10.95 3.13
C ASN A 93 2.82 -9.93 3.80
N ASP A 94 3.38 -8.81 4.25
CA ASP A 94 2.60 -7.73 4.87
C ASP A 94 1.54 -7.21 3.91
N TYR A 95 1.90 -6.92 2.65
CA TYR A 95 0.96 -6.43 1.66
C TYR A 95 -0.10 -7.47 1.29
N LEU A 96 0.31 -8.72 1.04
CA LEU A 96 -0.60 -9.80 0.67
C LEU A 96 -1.61 -10.09 1.79
N SER A 97 -1.22 -9.93 3.05
CA SER A 97 -2.15 -10.09 4.18
C SER A 97 -3.28 -9.06 4.16
N LEU A 98 -3.09 -7.88 3.57
CA LEU A 98 -4.10 -6.82 3.54
C LEU A 98 -5.29 -7.15 2.64
N THR A 99 -5.20 -8.17 1.77
CA THR A 99 -6.38 -8.66 1.04
C THR A 99 -7.34 -9.42 1.95
N GLU A 100 -6.97 -9.69 3.20
CA GLU A 100 -7.86 -10.22 4.22
C GLU A 100 -8.47 -9.06 5.01
N TYR A 101 -9.80 -9.04 5.10
CA TYR A 101 -10.53 -7.97 5.76
C TYR A 101 -10.05 -7.67 7.19
N PRO A 102 -9.73 -8.67 8.04
CA PRO A 102 -9.22 -8.38 9.38
C PRO A 102 -7.88 -7.66 9.40
N MET A 103 -6.97 -8.04 8.53
CA MET A 103 -5.66 -7.41 8.42
C MET A 103 -5.78 -5.99 7.85
N PHE A 104 -6.69 -5.80 6.89
CA PHE A 104 -7.04 -4.47 6.37
C PHE A 104 -7.53 -3.53 7.49
N VAL A 105 -8.53 -3.96 8.27
CA VAL A 105 -9.09 -3.15 9.37
C VAL A 105 -8.02 -2.85 10.42
N LYS A 106 -7.21 -3.85 10.79
CA LYS A 106 -6.10 -3.67 11.73
C LYS A 106 -5.07 -2.65 11.24
N ARG A 107 -4.71 -2.69 9.96
CA ARG A 107 -3.79 -1.70 9.37
C ARG A 107 -4.40 -0.30 9.34
N MET A 108 -5.68 -0.17 8.97
CA MET A 108 -6.42 1.09 8.99
C MET A 108 -6.50 1.70 10.41
N TRP A 109 -6.80 0.87 11.41
CA TRP A 109 -6.80 1.28 12.81
C TRP A 109 -5.45 1.86 13.23
N ARG A 110 -4.33 1.19 12.88
CA ARG A 110 -2.98 1.71 13.15
C ARG A 110 -2.73 3.08 12.50
N GLU A 111 -3.14 3.27 11.25
CA GLU A 111 -3.01 4.55 10.55
C GLU A 111 -3.78 5.68 11.26
N ILE A 112 -4.98 5.38 11.76
CA ILE A 112 -5.78 6.33 12.53
C ILE A 112 -5.12 6.66 13.87
N GLN A 113 -4.61 5.66 14.59
CA GLN A 113 -3.91 5.90 15.86
C GLN A 113 -2.66 6.76 15.65
N GLN A 114 -1.86 6.49 14.61
CA GLN A 114 -0.70 7.31 14.28
C GLN A 114 -1.07 8.76 13.95
N LYS A 115 -2.19 8.99 13.25
CA LYS A 115 -2.73 10.34 13.02
C LYS A 115 -3.14 10.99 14.34
N ARG A 116 -3.91 10.31 15.19
CA ARG A 116 -4.38 10.81 16.49
C ARG A 116 -3.20 11.16 17.42
N GLU A 117 -2.17 10.32 17.47
CA GLU A 117 -0.94 10.59 18.21
C GLU A 117 -0.18 11.82 17.68
N ARG A 118 -0.11 11.98 16.36
CA ARG A 118 0.52 13.15 15.72
C ARG A 118 -0.25 14.44 16.04
N ASP A 119 -1.57 14.39 15.96
CA ASP A 119 -2.45 15.52 16.27
C ASP A 119 -2.41 15.86 17.77
N ALA A 120 -2.34 14.85 18.65
CA ALA A 120 -2.19 15.03 20.09
C ALA A 120 -0.86 15.71 20.46
N LYS A 121 0.25 15.28 19.86
CA LYS A 121 1.58 15.91 20.08
C LYS A 121 1.60 17.37 19.62
N LEU A 122 0.97 17.69 18.50
CA LEU A 122 0.80 19.07 18.02
C LEU A 122 -0.09 19.91 18.94
N GLY A 123 -1.08 19.28 19.60
CA GLY A 123 -1.95 19.91 20.60
C GLY A 123 -1.25 20.15 21.93
N GLU A 124 -0.45 19.20 22.43
CA GLU A 124 0.29 19.32 23.69
C GLU A 124 1.41 20.37 23.61
N ASP A 125 2.16 20.44 22.50
CA ASP A 125 3.20 21.46 22.29
C ASP A 125 2.64 22.90 22.34
N ARG A 126 1.34 23.07 22.05
CA ARG A 126 0.65 24.36 22.17
C ARG A 126 0.22 24.71 23.60
N VAL A 127 0.05 23.72 24.49
CA VAL A 127 -0.55 23.91 25.83
C VAL A 127 0.49 23.89 26.95
N THR A 128 1.60 23.16 26.81
CA THR A 128 2.58 22.97 27.91
C THR A 128 3.85 23.82 27.83
N SER A 129 4.07 24.63 26.79
CA SER A 129 5.27 25.47 26.70
C SER A 129 5.03 26.89 27.27
N PRO A 130 5.71 27.31 28.37
CA PRO A 130 5.67 28.69 28.85
C PRO A 130 6.28 29.70 27.86
N LYS A 131 6.87 29.21 26.75
CA LYS A 131 7.49 30.00 25.69
C LYS A 131 6.52 30.48 24.61
N PHE A 132 5.25 30.08 24.64
CA PHE A 132 4.22 30.57 23.70
C PHE A 132 3.42 31.77 24.22
N ARG A 133 3.87 32.43 25.29
CA ARG A 133 3.44 33.81 25.58
C ARG A 133 4.23 34.76 24.66
N ARG A 134 3.76 34.90 23.41
CA ARG A 134 4.26 35.85 22.39
C ARG A 134 5.80 36.01 22.37
N GLN A 135 6.50 35.04 21.81
CA GLN A 135 7.82 35.31 21.24
C GLN A 135 7.88 34.70 19.84
N THR A 136 7.84 35.59 18.86
CA THR A 136 8.31 35.39 17.48
C THR A 136 9.67 34.71 17.52
N SER A 137 9.73 33.41 17.28
CA SER A 137 11.00 32.69 17.27
C SER A 137 11.76 33.05 15.99
N ASN A 138 12.84 33.81 16.13
CA ASN A 138 13.85 34.01 15.09
C ASN A 138 14.68 32.72 14.90
N ARG A 139 14.06 31.67 14.36
CA ARG A 139 14.83 30.64 13.64
C ARG A 139 15.10 31.20 12.24
N PRO A 140 16.28 30.97 11.63
CA PRO A 140 16.44 31.20 10.21
C PRO A 140 15.52 30.20 9.50
N THR A 141 14.36 30.68 9.09
CA THR A 141 13.51 30.01 8.11
C THR A 141 14.32 29.93 6.83
N THR A 142 14.46 28.72 6.27
CA THR A 142 14.83 28.58 4.85
C THR A 142 13.85 29.43 4.05
N PRO A 143 14.30 30.47 3.33
CA PRO A 143 13.41 31.42 2.70
C PRO A 143 12.88 30.81 1.41
N LEU A 144 11.77 30.08 1.50
CA LEU A 144 10.87 29.88 0.36
C LEU A 144 9.49 29.46 0.91
N GLU A 145 8.90 30.36 1.70
CA GLU A 145 7.45 30.46 1.85
C GLU A 145 6.83 31.06 0.57
N ASP A 146 7.14 30.49 -0.59
CA ASP A 146 6.34 30.77 -1.79
C ASP A 146 5.11 29.87 -1.67
N SER A 147 4.00 30.42 -1.16
CA SER A 147 2.69 29.76 -1.24
C SER A 147 2.41 29.30 -2.68
N MET A 148 2.89 30.06 -3.67
CA MET A 148 2.85 29.72 -5.09
C MET A 148 3.66 28.46 -5.43
N LEU A 149 4.81 28.22 -4.78
CA LEU A 149 5.63 27.02 -5.00
C LEU A 149 5.01 25.80 -4.32
N SER A 150 4.44 25.96 -3.12
CA SER A 150 3.67 24.91 -2.44
C SER A 150 2.42 24.51 -3.22
N GLU A 151 1.67 25.49 -3.73
CA GLU A 151 0.51 25.26 -4.60
C GLU A 151 0.94 24.60 -5.91
N ARG A 152 2.09 25.00 -6.46
CA ARG A 152 2.61 24.39 -7.69
C ARG A 152 3.03 22.94 -7.48
N LEU A 153 3.65 22.61 -6.36
CA LEU A 153 3.98 21.23 -5.99
C LEU A 153 2.71 20.39 -5.80
N ALA A 154 1.73 20.89 -5.05
CA ALA A 154 0.45 20.20 -4.90
C ALA A 154 -0.28 19.97 -6.23
N ALA A 155 -0.23 20.95 -7.14
CA ALA A 155 -0.78 20.81 -8.49
C ALA A 155 -0.02 19.78 -9.35
N LEU A 156 1.31 19.68 -9.17
CA LEU A 156 2.12 18.65 -9.82
C LEU A 156 1.80 17.26 -9.27
N ASP A 157 1.67 17.11 -7.95
CA ASP A 157 1.31 15.85 -7.30
C ASP A 157 -0.08 15.37 -7.74
N GLN A 158 -1.05 16.28 -7.81
CA GLN A 158 -2.39 15.99 -8.33
C GLN A 158 -2.33 15.53 -9.79
N ARG A 159 -1.55 16.23 -10.62
CA ARG A 159 -1.37 15.86 -12.04
C ARG A 159 -0.65 14.51 -12.21
N LEU A 160 0.30 14.19 -11.33
CA LEU A 160 0.94 12.88 -11.32
C LEU A 160 -0.07 11.77 -10.97
N ALA A 161 -0.94 11.99 -9.99
CA ALA A 161 -2.01 11.05 -9.64
C ALA A 161 -3.02 10.85 -10.80
N GLU A 162 -3.37 11.92 -11.52
CA GLU A 162 -4.20 11.86 -12.73
C GLU A 162 -3.53 11.04 -13.84
N ILE A 163 -2.23 11.27 -14.08
CA ILE A 163 -1.45 10.50 -15.07
C ILE A 163 -1.37 9.03 -14.66
N GLU A 164 -1.24 8.72 -13.37
CA GLU A 164 -1.23 7.33 -12.90
C GLU A 164 -2.58 6.64 -13.10
N THR A 165 -3.69 7.34 -12.85
CA THR A 165 -5.04 6.80 -13.10
C THR A 165 -5.26 6.56 -14.60
N GLU A 166 -4.86 7.50 -15.46
CA GLU A 166 -4.93 7.35 -16.90
C GLU A 166 -4.03 6.21 -17.41
N ARG A 167 -2.79 6.11 -16.88
CA ARG A 167 -1.88 5.00 -17.17
C ARG A 167 -2.49 3.66 -16.78
N ASN A 168 -3.13 3.58 -15.62
CA ASN A 168 -3.79 2.35 -15.17
C ASN A 168 -4.96 1.97 -16.08
N ALA A 169 -5.76 2.95 -16.52
CA ALA A 169 -6.84 2.73 -17.49
C ALA A 169 -6.31 2.21 -18.85
N LEU A 170 -5.24 2.83 -19.38
CA LEU A 170 -4.61 2.40 -20.64
C LEU A 170 -3.94 1.03 -20.52
N LEU A 171 -3.37 0.70 -19.36
CA LEU A 171 -2.83 -0.64 -19.11
C LEU A 171 -3.94 -1.70 -19.07
N LEU A 172 -5.10 -1.38 -18.49
CA LEU A 172 -6.28 -2.23 -18.49
C LEU A 172 -6.80 -2.45 -19.92
N GLU A 173 -6.90 -1.39 -20.71
CA GLU A 173 -7.31 -1.47 -22.12
C GLU A 173 -6.30 -2.27 -22.96
N ARG A 174 -5.01 -1.99 -22.82
CA ARG A 174 -3.94 -2.77 -23.48
C ARG A 174 -4.02 -4.25 -23.11
N ARG A 175 -4.32 -4.58 -21.86
CA ARG A 175 -4.49 -5.96 -21.39
C ARG A 175 -5.69 -6.64 -22.05
N HIS A 176 -6.82 -5.93 -22.14
CA HIS A 176 -7.99 -6.41 -22.87
C HIS A 176 -7.67 -6.69 -24.34
N LEU A 177 -6.96 -5.78 -25.01
CA LEU A 177 -6.53 -5.93 -26.41
C LEU A 177 -5.54 -7.09 -26.63
N VAL A 178 -4.72 -7.41 -25.62
CA VAL A 178 -3.74 -8.51 -25.68
C VAL A 178 -4.34 -9.85 -25.20
N GLY A 179 -5.62 -9.89 -24.80
CA GLY A 179 -6.27 -11.09 -24.27
C GLY A 179 -5.68 -11.57 -22.95
N ARG A 180 -5.05 -10.66 -22.19
CA ARG A 180 -4.55 -10.90 -20.84
C ARG A 180 -5.51 -10.26 -19.85
N ASP A 181 -6.67 -10.88 -19.68
CA ASP A 181 -7.64 -10.46 -18.66
C ASP A 181 -6.98 -10.44 -17.27
N VAL A 182 -7.37 -9.45 -16.47
CA VAL A 182 -7.03 -9.37 -15.05
C VAL A 182 -7.70 -10.57 -14.38
N MET A 183 -6.92 -11.62 -14.10
CA MET A 183 -7.44 -12.78 -13.39
C MET A 183 -7.64 -12.37 -11.93
N PRO A 184 -8.85 -12.50 -11.34
CA PRO A 184 -9.17 -11.97 -10.00
C PRO A 184 -8.43 -12.66 -8.83
N ASP A 185 -7.37 -13.44 -9.06
CA ASP A 185 -6.74 -14.29 -8.05
C ASP A 185 -5.21 -14.33 -8.16
N THR A 186 -4.52 -13.35 -8.76
CA THR A 186 -3.05 -13.39 -8.89
C THR A 186 -2.38 -13.30 -7.52
N SER A 187 -2.89 -12.43 -6.62
CA SER A 187 -2.43 -12.36 -5.24
C SER A 187 -2.64 -13.68 -4.49
N GLU A 188 -3.81 -14.31 -4.62
CA GLU A 188 -4.11 -15.62 -4.01
C GLU A 188 -3.31 -16.77 -4.63
N THR A 189 -3.07 -16.74 -5.94
CA THR A 189 -2.21 -17.72 -6.62
C THR A 189 -0.77 -17.59 -6.16
N LEU A 190 -0.27 -16.35 -6.01
CA LEU A 190 1.06 -16.10 -5.47
C LEU A 190 1.19 -16.59 -4.02
N LYS A 191 0.22 -16.27 -3.15
CA LYS A 191 0.16 -16.79 -1.78
C LYS A 191 0.19 -18.32 -1.76
N ARG A 192 -0.62 -18.96 -2.61
CA ARG A 192 -0.70 -20.42 -2.71
C ARG A 192 0.63 -21.03 -3.15
N GLU A 193 1.28 -20.49 -4.18
CA GLU A 193 2.57 -20.97 -4.66
C GLU A 193 3.66 -20.84 -3.58
N ILE A 194 3.74 -19.68 -2.90
CA ILE A 194 4.68 -19.47 -1.78
C ILE A 194 4.46 -20.53 -0.68
N ASN A 195 3.21 -20.77 -0.30
CA ASN A 195 2.87 -21.73 0.76
C ASN A 195 3.10 -23.19 0.35
N LEU A 196 2.76 -23.57 -0.89
CA LEU A 196 3.02 -24.91 -1.41
C LEU A 196 4.52 -25.22 -1.45
N GLN A 197 5.32 -24.25 -1.86
CA GLN A 197 6.76 -24.43 -1.97
C GLN A 197 7.43 -24.48 -0.58
N ARG A 198 6.98 -23.67 0.40
CA ARG A 198 7.38 -23.81 1.82
C ARG A 198 7.06 -25.20 2.37
N TYR A 199 5.85 -25.70 2.11
CA TYR A 199 5.43 -27.03 2.55
C TYR A 199 6.28 -28.15 1.93
N ARG A 200 6.66 -28.04 0.64
CA ARG A 200 7.54 -29.01 -0.03
C ARG A 200 8.94 -29.07 0.61
N GLU A 201 9.52 -27.91 0.93
CA GLU A 201 10.80 -27.84 1.67
C GLU A 201 10.67 -28.45 3.08
N GLU A 202 9.57 -28.18 3.79
CA GLU A 202 9.34 -28.71 5.15
C GLU A 202 9.24 -30.24 5.20
N ILE A 203 8.69 -30.88 4.16
CA ILE A 203 8.51 -32.34 4.10
C ILE A 203 9.62 -33.06 3.31
N GLY A 204 10.61 -32.32 2.79
CA GLY A 204 11.76 -32.88 2.06
C GLY A 204 11.40 -33.53 0.72
N LEU A 205 10.39 -32.99 0.03
CA LEU A 205 10.06 -33.38 -1.35
C LEU A 205 10.73 -32.41 -2.33
N ASP A 206 11.98 -32.70 -2.68
CA ASP A 206 12.68 -32.10 -3.83
C ASP A 206 12.42 -32.90 -5.12
#